data_AF-A0A372H184-F1
#
_entry.id   AF-A0A372H184-F1
#
_cell.length_a   1.000
_cell.length_b   1.000
_cell.length_c   1.000
_cell.angle_alpha   90.00
_cell.angle_beta   90.00
_cell.angle_gamma   90.00
#
_symmetry.space_group_name_H-M   'P 1'
#
loop_
_entity.id
_entity.type
_entity.pdbx_description
1 polymer ?
#
loop_
_entity_poly.entity_id
_entity_poly.type
_entity_poly.pdbx_seq_one_letter_code
_entity_poly.pdbx_strand_id
1 'polypeptide(L)'
;MNLIDKIIDRLDALDKFKERVYIWYNYKDTQVALAIILFLVLIGIVLYFIFDVGLAWYWSLIFVCSLCIGILYLIVRYTRNKRKNIGTVGAVPIKTIGLDFNRMVLDNIYYVLRGYEKIDIEKTGIDNFHSVLTQQFEDMDSEIHFTDMSWAEVRYVLSKFKEKCGVEYSTFEKSNKLFLDGKPVTAKKLSNNGLRKHPAKYFTDKIDNCFPR
;
A
#
# COMPACT_ATOMS: atom_id res chain seq x y z
N MET A 1 19.88 52.58 23.29
CA MET A 1 19.18 51.31 22.99
C MET A 1 17.71 51.65 22.82
N ASN A 2 17.22 51.65 21.58
CA ASN A 2 15.93 52.23 21.24
C ASN A 2 14.78 51.27 21.58
N LEU A 3 13.63 51.84 21.95
CA LEU A 3 12.40 51.11 22.26
C LEU A 3 11.98 50.15 21.12
N ILE A 4 12.30 50.52 19.89
CA ILE A 4 12.03 49.76 18.67
C ILE A 4 12.85 48.47 18.62
N ASP A 5 14.14 48.50 18.96
CA ASP A 5 15.01 47.31 18.97
C ASP A 5 14.49 46.27 19.98
N LYS A 6 14.02 46.74 21.15
CA LYS A 6 13.45 45.88 22.20
C LYS A 6 12.12 45.24 21.81
N ILE A 7 11.35 45.90 20.93
CA ILE A 7 10.09 45.36 20.39
C ILE A 7 10.40 44.31 19.31
N ILE A 8 11.39 44.58 18.45
CA ILE A 8 11.85 43.66 17.41
C ILE A 8 12.41 42.38 18.04
N ASP A 9 13.28 42.49 19.05
CA ASP A 9 13.83 41.32 19.76
C ASP A 9 12.75 40.46 20.43
N ARG A 10 11.68 41.08 20.94
CA ARG A 10 10.55 40.36 21.55
C ARG A 10 9.68 39.66 20.51
N LEU A 11 9.45 40.28 19.35
CA LEU A 11 8.73 39.65 18.24
C LEU A 11 9.51 38.45 17.70
N ASP A 12 10.81 38.60 17.54
CA ASP A 12 11.69 37.54 17.03
C ASP A 12 11.80 36.36 18.01
N ALA A 13 11.79 36.64 19.32
CA ALA A 13 11.71 35.62 20.35
C ALA A 13 10.36 34.87 20.37
N LEU A 14 9.26 35.56 20.06
CA LEU A 14 7.93 34.96 19.97
C LEU A 14 7.79 34.07 18.74
N ASP A 15 8.35 34.46 17.60
CA ASP A 15 8.33 33.62 16.39
C ASP A 15 9.18 32.35 16.57
N LYS A 16 10.38 32.46 17.14
CA LYS A 16 11.21 31.30 17.51
C LYS A 16 10.56 30.41 18.58
N PHE A 17 9.73 30.98 19.45
CA PHE A 17 8.95 30.20 20.41
C PHE A 17 7.81 29.45 19.71
N LYS A 18 7.07 30.13 18.83
CA LYS A 18 5.98 29.56 18.05
C LYS A 18 6.44 28.41 17.16
N GLU A 19 7.59 28.56 16.51
CA GLU A 19 8.18 27.51 15.67
C GLU A 19 8.59 26.28 16.49
N ARG A 20 9.20 26.47 17.66
CA ARG A 20 9.54 25.37 18.58
C ARG A 20 8.30 24.64 19.09
N VAL A 21 7.24 25.37 19.44
CA VAL A 21 5.97 24.77 19.88
C VAL A 21 5.30 24.01 18.74
N TYR A 22 5.38 24.52 17.50
CA TYR A 22 4.84 23.85 16.32
C TYR A 22 5.56 22.51 16.04
N ILE A 23 6.89 22.51 16.08
CA ILE A 23 7.70 21.30 15.92
C ILE A 23 7.39 20.30 17.04
N TRP A 24 7.33 20.78 18.29
CA TRP A 24 7.02 19.96 19.47
C TRP A 24 5.62 19.34 19.40
N TYR A 25 4.62 20.10 18.95
CA TYR A 25 3.24 19.63 18.76
C TYR A 25 3.12 18.61 17.63
N ASN A 26 3.98 18.65 16.61
CA ASN A 26 3.95 17.69 15.51
C ASN A 26 4.58 16.33 15.83
N TYR A 27 5.22 16.17 17.00
CA TYR A 27 5.61 14.85 17.49
C TYR A 27 4.38 14.05 17.91
N LYS A 28 4.28 12.83 17.39
CA LYS A 28 3.13 11.92 17.57
C LYS A 28 2.84 11.63 19.04
N ASP A 29 3.87 11.47 19.86
CA ASP A 29 3.71 11.16 21.29
C ASP A 29 3.21 12.37 22.09
N THR A 30 3.59 13.58 21.67
CA THR A 30 3.13 14.84 22.27
C THR A 30 1.63 15.09 22.05
N GLN A 31 1.12 14.81 20.84
CA GLN A 31 -0.31 14.97 20.53
C GLN A 31 -1.17 14.01 21.36
N VAL A 32 -0.70 12.78 21.53
CA VAL A 32 -1.38 11.77 22.34
C VAL A 32 -1.36 12.18 23.82
N ALA A 33 -0.22 12.64 24.34
CA ALA A 33 -0.10 13.13 25.70
C ALA A 33 -1.02 14.34 25.98
N LEU A 34 -1.06 15.33 25.06
CA LEU A 34 -1.95 16.49 25.19
C LEU A 34 -3.43 16.09 25.14
N ALA A 35 -3.81 15.14 24.29
CA ALA A 35 -5.17 14.62 24.24
C ALA A 35 -5.57 13.92 25.55
N ILE A 36 -4.65 13.14 26.14
CA ILE A 36 -4.87 12.49 27.45
C ILE A 36 -5.01 13.53 28.55
N ILE A 37 -4.17 14.56 28.58
CA ILE A 37 -4.24 15.64 29.58
C ILE A 37 -5.56 16.40 29.48
N LEU A 38 -5.97 16.79 28.26
CA LEU A 38 -7.26 17.44 28.04
C LEU A 38 -8.44 16.56 28.48
N PHE A 39 -8.35 15.25 28.25
CA PHE A 39 -9.35 14.29 28.69
C PHE A 39 -9.43 14.19 30.21
N LEU A 40 -8.29 14.17 30.92
CA LEU A 40 -8.26 14.15 32.38
C LEU A 40 -8.81 15.43 33.00
N VAL A 41 -8.53 16.60 32.41
CA VAL A 41 -9.10 17.88 32.85
C VAL A 41 -10.63 17.89 32.69
N LEU A 42 -11.14 17.37 31.58
CA LEU A 42 -12.57 17.22 31.33
C LEU A 42 -13.25 16.30 32.35
N ILE A 43 -12.62 15.16 32.69
CA ILE A 43 -13.12 14.27 33.76
C ILE A 43 -13.15 15.00 35.10
N GLY A 44 -12.10 15.75 35.43
CA GLY A 44 -12.03 16.54 36.67
C GLY A 44 -13.16 17.56 36.79
N ILE A 45 -13.49 18.25 35.69
CA ILE A 45 -14.61 19.20 35.64
C ILE A 45 -15.95 18.48 35.85
N VAL A 46 -16.17 17.34 35.19
CA VAL A 46 -17.42 16.56 35.35
C VAL A 46 -17.57 16.05 36.78
N LEU A 47 -16.50 15.53 37.39
CA LEU A 47 -16.52 15.09 38.78
C LEU A 47 -16.82 16.26 39.74
N TYR A 48 -16.20 17.43 39.52
CA TYR A 48 -16.49 18.63 40.30
C TYR A 48 -17.98 19.01 40.25
N PHE A 49 -18.58 19.04 39.06
CA PHE A 49 -20.00 19.37 38.90
C PHE A 49 -20.95 18.33 39.52
N ILE A 50 -20.58 17.04 39.51
CA ILE A 50 -21.35 15.97 40.17
C ILE A 50 -21.35 16.16 41.69
N PHE A 51 -20.20 16.50 42.28
CA PHE A 51 -20.05 16.61 43.73
C PHE A 51 -20.57 17.95 44.29
N ASP A 52 -20.40 19.06 43.57
CA ASP A 52 -20.67 20.41 44.10
C ASP A 52 -22.11 20.90 43.80
N VAL A 53 -22.67 20.55 42.63
CA VAL A 53 -23.94 21.15 42.15
C VAL A 53 -25.14 20.25 42.44
N GLY A 54 -24.94 19.04 42.97
CA GLY A 54 -26.03 18.11 43.30
C GLY A 54 -26.85 17.67 42.06
N LEU A 55 -26.27 17.80 40.87
CA LEU A 55 -26.90 17.44 39.61
C LEU A 55 -27.23 15.95 39.61
N ALA A 56 -28.48 15.63 39.31
CA ALA A 56 -28.96 14.27 39.28
C ALA A 56 -28.15 13.44 38.25
N TRP A 57 -27.78 12.22 38.66
CA TRP A 57 -26.85 11.31 37.99
C TRP A 57 -27.11 11.09 36.49
N TYR A 58 -28.35 11.31 36.01
CA TYR A 58 -28.73 11.17 34.61
C TYR A 58 -28.14 12.26 33.69
N TRP A 59 -27.91 13.49 34.18
CA TRP A 59 -27.25 14.54 33.38
C TRP A 59 -25.77 14.22 33.14
N SER A 60 -25.13 13.61 34.13
CA SER A 60 -23.76 13.09 34.04
C SER A 60 -23.63 11.99 32.98
N LEU A 61 -24.66 11.15 32.83
CA LEU A 61 -24.71 10.08 31.83
C LEU A 61 -24.74 10.64 30.40
N ILE A 62 -25.51 11.70 30.15
CA ILE A 62 -25.54 12.38 28.84
C ILE A 62 -24.16 12.92 28.47
N PHE A 63 -23.45 13.50 29.45
CA PHE A 63 -22.10 14.04 29.24
C PHE A 63 -21.07 12.96 28.95
N VAL A 64 -21.12 11.84 29.67
CA VAL A 64 -20.27 10.65 29.43
C VAL A 64 -20.54 10.04 28.05
N CYS A 65 -21.81 9.91 27.66
CA CYS A 65 -22.19 9.42 26.33
C CYS A 65 -21.68 10.33 25.20
N SER A 66 -21.78 11.66 25.37
CA SER A 66 -21.23 12.63 24.42
C SER A 66 -19.72 12.50 24.27
N LEU A 67 -18.99 12.30 25.38
CA LEU A 67 -17.55 12.05 25.38
C LEU A 67 -17.18 10.76 24.64
N CYS A 68 -17.89 9.66 24.90
CA CYS A 68 -17.69 8.39 24.18
C CYS A 68 -17.88 8.55 22.67
N ILE A 69 -18.90 9.29 22.23
CA ILE A 69 -19.16 9.56 20.81
C ILE A 69 -18.02 10.41 20.22
N GLY A 70 -17.54 11.43 20.93
CA GLY A 70 -16.40 12.26 20.51
C GLY A 70 -15.12 11.45 20.33
N ILE A 71 -14.82 10.53 21.27
CA ILE A 71 -13.66 9.64 21.19
C ILE A 71 -13.78 8.68 20.01
N LEU A 72 -14.95 8.06 19.81
CA LEU A 72 -15.21 7.20 18.65
C LEU A 72 -15.03 7.97 17.34
N TYR A 73 -15.52 9.20 17.25
CA TYR A 73 -15.34 10.07 16.08
C TYR A 73 -13.85 10.36 15.82
N LEU A 74 -13.06 10.67 16.85
CA LEU A 74 -11.62 10.91 16.72
C LEU A 74 -10.85 9.65 16.31
N ILE A 75 -11.18 8.48 16.86
CA ILE A 75 -10.57 7.20 16.47
C ILE A 75 -10.90 6.88 15.01
N VAL A 76 -12.15 7.06 14.59
CA VAL A 76 -12.56 6.85 13.20
C VAL A 76 -11.84 7.84 12.27
N ARG A 77 -11.73 9.12 12.65
CA ARG A 77 -11.00 10.12 11.86
C ARG A 77 -9.50 9.82 11.79
N TYR A 78 -8.89 9.39 12.89
CA TYR A 78 -7.48 9.02 12.95
C TYR A 78 -7.18 7.78 12.11
N THR A 79 -8.00 6.73 12.21
CA THR A 79 -7.88 5.53 11.37
C THR A 79 -8.13 5.84 9.90
N ARG A 80 -9.06 6.75 9.57
CA ARG A 80 -9.30 7.22 8.20
C ARG A 80 -8.14 8.03 7.63
N ASN A 81 -7.48 8.87 8.44
CA ASN A 81 -6.28 9.59 8.04
C ASN A 81 -5.06 8.66 7.87
N LYS A 82 -4.91 7.65 8.74
CA LYS A 82 -3.95 6.56 8.51
C LYS A 82 -4.20 5.88 7.18
N ARG A 83 -5.46 5.54 6.84
CA ARG A 83 -5.80 4.94 5.55
C ARG A 83 -5.53 5.84 4.35
N LYS A 84 -5.71 7.17 4.46
CA LYS A 84 -5.33 8.12 3.40
C LYS A 84 -3.83 8.25 3.20
N ASN A 85 -3.02 8.04 4.24
CA ASN A 85 -1.56 8.08 4.16
C ASN A 85 -0.90 6.72 3.85
N ILE A 86 -1.68 5.63 3.67
CA ILE A 86 -1.16 4.34 3.16
C ILE A 86 -0.73 4.44 1.68
N GLY A 87 -1.14 5.49 0.95
CA GLY A 87 -0.67 5.74 -0.42
C GLY A 87 0.78 6.21 -0.56
N THR A 88 1.45 6.59 0.54
CA THR A 88 2.81 7.16 0.53
C THR A 88 3.71 6.62 1.65
N VAL A 89 3.37 5.49 2.26
CA VAL A 89 4.37 4.70 3.00
C VAL A 89 5.11 3.91 1.93
N GLY A 90 6.38 4.26 1.69
CA GLY A 90 7.24 3.61 0.70
C GLY A 90 6.97 2.12 0.70
N ALA A 91 6.41 1.63 -0.42
CA ALA A 91 6.13 0.21 -0.57
C ALA A 91 7.44 -0.50 -0.29
N VAL A 92 7.46 -1.33 0.76
CA VAL A 92 8.60 -2.22 1.01
C VAL A 92 8.86 -2.90 -0.34
N PRO A 93 10.07 -2.75 -0.91
CA PRO A 93 10.34 -3.30 -2.22
C PRO A 93 10.02 -4.78 -2.17
N ILE A 94 9.23 -5.24 -3.14
CA ILE A 94 8.95 -6.66 -3.23
C ILE A 94 10.30 -7.34 -3.45
N LYS A 95 10.66 -8.25 -2.55
CA LYS A 95 11.92 -8.98 -2.64
C LYS A 95 11.84 -10.13 -3.65
N THR A 96 10.66 -10.70 -3.89
CA THR A 96 10.43 -11.78 -4.87
C THR A 96 8.94 -11.88 -5.22
N ILE A 97 8.61 -12.47 -6.38
CA ILE A 97 7.23 -12.92 -6.67
C ILE A 97 6.89 -14.16 -5.83
N GLY A 98 7.86 -15.03 -5.57
CA GLY A 98 7.74 -16.18 -4.67
C GLY A 98 6.72 -17.23 -5.11
N LEU A 99 6.64 -17.53 -6.41
CA LEU A 99 5.78 -18.60 -6.91
C LEU A 99 6.34 -19.97 -6.53
N ASP A 100 5.57 -20.74 -5.77
CA ASP A 100 5.88 -22.14 -5.45
C ASP A 100 5.25 -23.08 -6.50
N PHE A 101 5.76 -23.01 -7.73
CA PHE A 101 5.45 -23.99 -8.77
C PHE A 101 6.57 -25.02 -8.89
N ASN A 102 6.20 -26.24 -9.26
CA ASN A 102 7.17 -27.18 -9.80
C ASN A 102 7.85 -26.55 -11.03
N ARG A 103 9.20 -26.58 -11.06
CA ARG A 103 10.01 -26.08 -12.18
C ARG A 103 9.50 -26.55 -13.54
N MET A 104 9.03 -27.81 -13.63
CA MET A 104 8.45 -28.37 -14.85
C MET A 104 7.26 -27.56 -15.38
N VAL A 105 6.42 -26.99 -14.51
CA VAL A 105 5.28 -26.15 -14.93
C VAL A 105 5.77 -24.84 -15.53
N LEU A 106 6.75 -24.20 -14.88
CA LEU A 106 7.33 -22.94 -15.37
C LEU A 106 8.07 -23.15 -16.69
N ASP A 107 8.80 -24.25 -16.84
CA ASP A 107 9.49 -24.62 -18.08
C ASP A 107 8.47 -24.87 -19.20
N ASN A 108 7.39 -25.61 -18.94
CA ASN A 108 6.33 -25.84 -19.92
C ASN A 108 5.68 -24.53 -20.39
N ILE A 109 5.38 -23.62 -19.45
CA ILE A 109 4.84 -22.29 -19.79
C ILE A 109 5.84 -21.52 -20.64
N TYR A 110 7.12 -21.50 -20.25
CA TYR A 110 8.17 -20.85 -21.02
C TYR A 110 8.26 -21.40 -22.45
N TYR A 111 8.28 -22.72 -22.63
CA TYR A 111 8.35 -23.34 -23.95
C TYR A 111 7.10 -23.10 -24.79
N VAL A 112 5.92 -23.04 -24.18
CA VAL A 112 4.69 -22.64 -24.88
C VAL A 112 4.82 -21.19 -25.36
N LEU A 113 5.19 -20.27 -24.49
CA LEU A 113 5.35 -18.85 -24.86
C LEU A 113 6.44 -18.67 -25.93
N ARG A 114 7.57 -19.36 -25.79
CA ARG A 114 8.65 -19.37 -26.79
C ARG A 114 8.19 -19.93 -28.14
N GLY A 115 7.48 -21.06 -28.14
CA GLY A 115 7.03 -21.74 -29.36
C GLY A 115 6.01 -20.94 -30.17
N TYR A 116 5.33 -19.98 -29.53
CA TYR A 116 4.41 -19.03 -30.16
C TYR A 116 5.02 -17.63 -30.36
N GLU A 117 6.34 -17.48 -30.18
CA GLU A 117 7.06 -16.21 -30.31
C GLU A 117 6.52 -15.11 -29.37
N LYS A 118 5.91 -15.52 -28.26
CA LYS A 118 5.25 -14.63 -27.28
C LYS A 118 6.21 -14.06 -26.23
N ILE A 119 7.50 -14.37 -26.33
CA ILE A 119 8.54 -13.94 -25.40
C ILE A 119 9.81 -13.58 -26.17
N ASP A 120 10.46 -12.50 -25.76
CA ASP A 120 11.76 -12.11 -26.27
C ASP A 120 12.81 -13.07 -25.70
N ILE A 121 13.30 -14.00 -26.52
CA ILE A 121 14.27 -15.03 -26.10
C ILE A 121 15.64 -14.40 -25.80
N GLU A 122 16.00 -13.31 -26.49
CA GLU A 122 17.29 -12.64 -26.29
C GLU A 122 17.34 -11.95 -24.92
N LYS A 123 16.22 -11.38 -24.47
CA LYS A 123 16.11 -10.75 -23.14
C LYS A 123 15.68 -11.72 -22.04
N THR A 124 14.88 -12.72 -22.39
CA THR A 124 14.25 -13.64 -21.44
C THR A 124 14.62 -15.08 -21.74
N GLY A 125 15.78 -15.50 -21.23
CA GLY A 125 16.15 -16.90 -21.14
C GLY A 125 15.25 -17.68 -20.17
N ILE A 126 15.28 -19.02 -20.26
CA ILE A 126 14.51 -19.90 -19.36
C ILE A 126 14.87 -19.67 -17.89
N ASP A 127 16.16 -19.49 -17.59
CA ASP A 127 16.62 -19.22 -16.23
C ASP A 127 16.17 -17.84 -15.75
N ASN A 128 16.15 -16.82 -16.62
CA ASN A 128 15.59 -15.50 -16.30
C ASN A 128 14.10 -15.60 -15.97
N PHE A 129 13.34 -16.35 -16.78
CA PHE A 129 11.91 -16.57 -16.57
C PHE A 129 11.65 -17.25 -15.22
N HIS A 130 12.38 -18.32 -14.92
CA HIS A 130 12.26 -19.02 -13.65
C HIS A 130 12.61 -18.12 -12.47
N SER A 131 13.72 -17.42 -12.57
CA SER A 131 14.30 -16.70 -11.44
C SER A 131 13.48 -15.45 -11.09
N VAL A 132 12.91 -14.74 -12.07
CA VAL A 132 11.93 -13.65 -11.81
C VAL A 132 10.71 -14.15 -11.04
N LEU A 133 10.27 -15.38 -11.30
CA LEU A 133 9.06 -15.94 -10.69
C LEU A 133 9.30 -16.56 -9.31
N THR A 134 10.54 -16.97 -8.98
CA THR A 134 10.83 -17.82 -7.82
C THR A 134 11.90 -17.26 -6.85
N GLN A 135 12.87 -16.49 -7.34
CA GLN A 135 14.05 -16.06 -6.57
C GLN A 135 13.93 -14.62 -6.08
N GLN A 136 14.84 -14.23 -5.18
CA GLN A 136 14.88 -12.85 -4.67
C GLN A 136 15.50 -11.91 -5.71
N PHE A 137 14.86 -10.78 -5.99
CA PHE A 137 15.32 -9.78 -6.96
C PHE A 137 16.62 -9.09 -6.54
N GLU A 138 16.97 -9.09 -5.25
CA GLU A 138 18.25 -8.54 -4.77
C GLU A 138 19.46 -9.33 -5.31
N ASP A 139 19.24 -10.59 -5.72
CA ASP A 139 20.31 -11.48 -6.17
C ASP A 139 20.52 -11.45 -7.70
N MET A 140 19.71 -10.69 -8.45
CA MET A 140 19.62 -10.87 -9.90
C MET A 140 18.86 -9.78 -10.67
N ASP A 141 19.39 -9.43 -11.84
CA ASP A 141 18.81 -8.42 -12.74
C ASP A 141 17.81 -8.96 -13.77
N SER A 142 17.44 -10.25 -13.71
CA SER A 142 16.58 -10.87 -14.72
C SER A 142 15.21 -10.18 -14.83
N GLU A 143 14.67 -10.19 -16.05
CA GLU A 143 13.39 -9.63 -16.43
C GLU A 143 12.65 -10.58 -17.39
N ILE A 144 11.33 -10.45 -17.43
CA ILE A 144 10.47 -11.15 -18.39
C ILE A 144 9.92 -10.14 -19.39
N HIS A 145 10.27 -10.33 -20.65
CA HIS A 145 9.82 -9.50 -21.77
C HIS A 145 8.90 -10.31 -22.67
N PHE A 146 7.60 -10.04 -22.55
CA PHE A 146 6.59 -10.55 -23.48
C PHE A 146 6.63 -9.75 -24.79
N THR A 147 6.55 -10.46 -25.90
CA THR A 147 6.48 -9.91 -27.26
C THR A 147 5.24 -10.46 -27.95
N ASP A 148 4.65 -9.71 -28.87
CA ASP A 148 3.53 -10.17 -29.70
C ASP A 148 2.34 -10.76 -28.92
N MET A 149 2.20 -10.41 -27.64
CA MET A 149 1.09 -10.80 -26.78
C MET A 149 0.07 -9.68 -26.69
N SER A 150 -1.21 -10.04 -26.72
CA SER A 150 -2.25 -9.10 -26.31
C SER A 150 -2.26 -8.94 -24.79
N TRP A 151 -2.73 -7.79 -24.30
CA TRP A 151 -2.97 -7.57 -22.87
C TRP A 151 -3.91 -8.63 -22.25
N ALA A 152 -4.79 -9.23 -23.06
CA ALA A 152 -5.67 -10.32 -22.62
C ALA A 152 -4.87 -11.61 -22.37
N GLU A 153 -3.96 -11.98 -23.27
CA GLU A 153 -3.10 -13.15 -23.14
C GLU A 153 -2.15 -13.02 -21.93
N VAL A 154 -1.51 -11.86 -21.76
CA VAL A 154 -0.64 -11.60 -20.59
C VAL A 154 -1.45 -11.72 -19.30
N ARG A 155 -2.63 -11.09 -19.27
CA ARG A 155 -3.52 -11.18 -18.11
C ARG A 155 -3.93 -12.62 -17.83
N TYR A 156 -4.20 -13.40 -18.87
CA TYR A 156 -4.60 -14.80 -18.71
C TYR A 156 -3.48 -15.63 -18.07
N VAL A 157 -2.24 -15.52 -18.55
CA VAL A 157 -1.09 -16.21 -17.92
C VAL A 157 -0.94 -15.80 -16.46
N LEU A 158 -0.93 -14.50 -16.16
CA LEU A 158 -0.82 -14.00 -14.79
C LEU A 158 -2.00 -14.42 -13.91
N SER A 159 -3.20 -14.57 -14.49
CA SER A 159 -4.38 -15.05 -13.75
C SER A 159 -4.23 -16.49 -13.30
N LYS A 160 -3.50 -17.32 -14.05
CA LYS A 160 -3.22 -18.72 -13.66
C LYS A 160 -2.28 -18.79 -12.47
N PHE A 161 -1.25 -17.93 -12.46
CA PHE A 161 -0.39 -17.78 -11.30
C PHE A 161 -1.15 -17.26 -10.08
N LYS A 162 -2.08 -16.32 -10.27
CA LYS A 162 -2.97 -15.86 -9.20
C LYS A 162 -3.84 -16.98 -8.64
N GLU A 163 -4.48 -17.75 -9.50
CA GLU A 163 -5.41 -18.81 -9.11
C GLU A 163 -4.71 -19.93 -8.34
N LYS A 164 -3.51 -20.33 -8.78
CA LYS A 164 -2.80 -21.48 -8.20
C LYS A 164 -1.88 -21.11 -7.03
N CYS A 165 -1.29 -19.91 -7.01
CA CYS A 165 -0.32 -19.49 -6.00
C CYS A 165 -0.80 -18.31 -5.13
N GLY A 166 -1.98 -17.75 -5.39
CA GLY A 166 -2.51 -16.62 -4.62
C GLY A 166 -1.82 -15.28 -4.88
N VAL A 167 -0.97 -15.19 -5.90
CA VAL A 167 -0.21 -13.96 -6.19
C VAL A 167 -1.07 -12.93 -6.94
N GLU A 168 -1.21 -11.74 -6.36
CA GLU A 168 -2.00 -10.66 -6.97
C GLU A 168 -1.29 -9.97 -8.15
N TYR A 169 -2.06 -9.35 -9.05
CA TYR A 169 -1.53 -8.47 -10.10
C TYR A 169 -0.71 -7.30 -9.55
N SER A 170 -1.01 -6.86 -8.32
CA SER A 170 -0.26 -5.82 -7.62
C SER A 170 1.18 -6.27 -7.31
N THR A 171 1.42 -7.56 -7.08
CA THR A 171 2.75 -8.15 -6.87
C THR A 171 3.57 -8.08 -8.15
N PHE A 172 2.97 -8.49 -9.29
CA PHE A 172 3.64 -8.42 -10.59
C PHE A 172 3.98 -6.98 -10.98
N GLU A 173 3.09 -6.02 -10.74
CA GLU A 173 3.36 -4.59 -11.00
C GLU A 173 4.49 -4.06 -10.11
N LYS A 174 4.42 -4.32 -8.80
CA LYS A 174 5.45 -3.86 -7.84
C LYS A 174 6.82 -4.51 -8.04
N SER A 175 6.89 -5.65 -8.74
CA SER A 175 8.19 -6.27 -9.08
C SER A 175 9.00 -5.42 -10.05
N ASN A 176 8.37 -4.63 -10.92
CA ASN A 176 9.01 -3.95 -12.06
C ASN A 176 9.85 -4.87 -12.96
N LYS A 177 9.60 -6.19 -12.96
CA LYS A 177 10.36 -7.17 -13.76
C LYS A 177 9.61 -7.71 -14.98
N LEU A 178 8.36 -7.29 -15.21
CA LEU A 178 7.53 -7.77 -16.32
C LEU A 178 7.25 -6.65 -17.33
N PHE A 179 7.55 -6.93 -18.59
CA PHE A 179 7.38 -6.00 -19.71
C PHE A 179 6.57 -6.65 -20.83
N LEU A 180 5.77 -5.84 -21.51
CA LEU A 180 5.06 -6.19 -22.74
C LEU A 180 5.42 -5.17 -23.81
N ASP A 181 6.01 -5.62 -24.91
CA ASP A 181 6.49 -4.78 -26.01
C ASP A 181 7.37 -3.61 -25.51
N GLY A 182 8.29 -3.93 -24.59
CA GLY A 182 9.20 -2.96 -23.95
C GLY A 182 8.55 -2.00 -22.94
N LYS A 183 7.26 -2.17 -22.62
CA LYS A 183 6.55 -1.32 -21.63
C LYS A 183 6.26 -2.11 -20.36
N PRO A 184 6.40 -1.51 -19.17
CA PRO A 184 6.09 -2.22 -17.92
C PRO A 184 4.62 -2.63 -17.86
N VAL A 185 4.41 -3.86 -17.40
CA VAL A 185 3.10 -4.45 -17.10
C VAL A 185 2.62 -3.88 -15.77
N THR A 186 1.45 -3.22 -15.79
CA THR A 186 0.85 -2.59 -14.61
C THR A 186 -0.57 -3.12 -14.42
N ALA A 187 -1.05 -3.19 -13.17
CA ALA A 187 -2.40 -3.67 -12.89
C ALA A 187 -3.45 -2.78 -13.58
N LYS A 188 -3.18 -1.47 -13.69
CA LYS A 188 -4.04 -0.53 -14.44
C LYS A 188 -4.19 -0.92 -15.92
N LYS A 189 -3.09 -1.25 -16.61
CA LYS A 189 -3.16 -1.66 -18.03
C LYS A 189 -3.81 -3.04 -18.18
N LEU A 190 -3.52 -3.98 -17.28
CA LEU A 190 -4.16 -5.30 -17.26
C LEU A 190 -5.69 -5.19 -17.07
N SER A 191 -6.14 -4.31 -16.16
CA SER A 191 -7.56 -4.05 -15.95
C SER A 191 -8.20 -3.36 -17.16
N ASN A 192 -7.61 -2.26 -17.64
CA ASN A 192 -8.22 -1.47 -18.70
C ASN A 192 -8.23 -2.16 -20.07
N ASN A 193 -7.16 -2.90 -20.40
CA ASN A 193 -6.97 -3.49 -21.73
C ASN A 193 -7.19 -5.01 -21.73
N GLY A 194 -6.80 -5.70 -20.66
CA GLY A 194 -6.92 -7.16 -20.55
C GLY A 194 -8.35 -7.65 -20.29
N LEU A 195 -9.31 -6.76 -20.02
CA LEU A 195 -10.75 -7.08 -19.97
C LEU A 195 -11.47 -6.92 -21.31
N ARG A 196 -10.88 -6.18 -22.27
CA ARG A 196 -11.58 -5.78 -23.50
C ARG A 196 -11.68 -6.89 -24.53
N LYS A 197 -10.78 -7.87 -24.46
CA LYS A 197 -10.71 -9.01 -25.36
C LYS A 197 -10.46 -10.28 -24.56
N HIS A 198 -10.97 -11.40 -25.05
CA HIS A 198 -10.60 -12.71 -24.55
C HIS A 198 -9.41 -13.24 -25.35
N PRO A 199 -8.45 -13.92 -24.70
CA PRO A 199 -7.41 -14.65 -25.43
C PRO A 199 -8.05 -15.70 -26.34
N ALA A 200 -7.35 -16.04 -27.42
CA ALA A 200 -7.83 -17.09 -28.31
C ALA A 200 -7.86 -18.43 -27.59
N LYS A 201 -8.86 -19.27 -27.91
CA LYS A 201 -9.07 -20.56 -27.25
C LYS A 201 -7.85 -21.50 -27.34
N TYR A 202 -7.17 -21.52 -28.49
CA TYR A 202 -5.97 -22.34 -28.65
C TYR A 202 -4.87 -21.95 -27.65
N PHE A 203 -4.76 -20.66 -27.33
CA PHE A 203 -3.76 -20.15 -26.39
C PHE A 203 -4.13 -20.53 -24.96
N THR A 204 -5.40 -20.34 -24.58
CA THR A 204 -5.88 -20.70 -23.24
C THR A 204 -5.71 -22.18 -22.98
N ASP A 205 -6.08 -23.03 -23.94
CA ASP A 205 -5.98 -24.48 -23.81
C ASP A 205 -4.51 -24.93 -23.64
N LYS A 206 -3.55 -24.30 -24.34
CA LYS A 206 -2.13 -24.62 -24.22
C LYS A 206 -1.55 -24.22 -22.86
N ILE A 207 -1.91 -23.03 -22.37
CA ILE A 207 -1.50 -22.58 -21.03
C ILE A 207 -2.12 -23.46 -19.95
N ASP A 208 -3.41 -23.81 -20.07
CA ASP A 208 -4.09 -24.68 -19.10
C ASP A 208 -3.46 -26.06 -19.01
N ASN A 209 -3.03 -26.63 -20.14
CA ASN A 209 -2.34 -27.92 -20.18
C ASN A 209 -0.94 -27.91 -19.57
N CYS A 210 -0.37 -26.73 -19.26
CA CYS A 210 0.90 -26.66 -18.53
C CYS A 210 0.75 -26.99 -17.05
N PHE A 211 -0.46 -26.88 -16.49
CA PHE A 211 -0.73 -27.14 -15.10
C PHE A 211 -1.19 -28.58 -14.89
N PRO A 212 -0.71 -29.29 -13.86
CA PRO A 212 -1.25 -30.59 -13.50
C PRO A 212 -2.74 -30.45 -13.12
N ARG A 213 -3.53 -31.43 -13.57
CA ARG A 213 -4.97 -31.52 -13.28
C ARG A 213 -5.22 -31.94 -11.84
#